data_AF-A0A0A0EUH4-F1
#
_entry.id   AF-A0A0A0EUH4-F1
#
_cell.length_a   1.000
_cell.length_b   1.000
_cell.length_c   1.000
_cell.angle_alpha   90.00
_cell.angle_beta   90.00
_cell.angle_gamma   90.00
#
_symmetry.space_group_name_H-M   'P 1'
#
loop_
_entity.id
_entity.type
_entity.pdbx_description
1 polymer ?
#
loop_
_entity_poly.entity_id
_entity_poly.type
_entity_poly.pdbx_seq_one_letter_code
_entity_poly.pdbx_strand_id
1 'polypeptide(L)'
;MSGRLLAILASVVVAATVIAAVWVIGSPSAQRDVRIDQHRVQDLQQIGQLLDLYAREHDRLPPDLQTLARQPGQRVAIADPVDGAPYVYEALGARRYRLCARFATDTARTRDAAIPDEWSHGAGRHCFDREAGRRRDAVHAP
;
A
#
# COMPACT_ATOMS: atom_id res chain seq x y z
N MET A 1 -24.00 52.29 -3.04
CA MET A 1 -23.11 51.65 -2.03
C MET A 1 -23.46 50.18 -1.77
N SER A 2 -24.66 49.71 -2.13
CA SER A 2 -25.16 48.35 -1.89
C SER A 2 -24.54 47.25 -2.77
N GLY A 3 -24.22 47.54 -4.04
CA GLY A 3 -23.69 46.54 -4.98
C GLY A 3 -22.29 46.01 -4.62
N ARG A 4 -21.43 46.86 -4.04
CA ARG A 4 -20.09 46.46 -3.57
C ARG A 4 -20.17 45.50 -2.37
N LEU A 5 -21.10 45.76 -1.45
CA LEU A 5 -21.32 44.91 -0.28
C LEU A 5 -21.83 43.52 -0.68
N LEU A 6 -22.79 43.46 -1.61
CA LEU A 6 -23.32 42.21 -2.15
C LEU A 6 -22.24 41.39 -2.87
N ALA A 7 -21.38 42.05 -3.67
CA ALA A 7 -20.28 41.37 -4.35
C ALA A 7 -19.27 40.78 -3.35
N ILE A 8 -18.89 41.53 -2.29
CA ILE A 8 -17.98 41.04 -1.25
C ILE A 8 -18.60 39.84 -0.52
N LEU A 9 -19.88 39.92 -0.13
CA LEU A 9 -20.58 38.83 0.53
C LEU A 9 -20.63 37.58 -0.36
N ALA A 10 -20.97 37.74 -1.64
CA ALA A 10 -20.99 36.63 -2.58
C ALA A 10 -19.59 36.00 -2.75
N SER A 11 -18.54 36.80 -2.88
CA SER A 11 -17.16 36.30 -2.97
C SER A 11 -16.73 35.54 -1.70
N VAL A 12 -17.09 36.04 -0.52
CA VAL A 12 -16.78 35.35 0.76
C VAL A 12 -17.51 34.02 0.86
N VAL A 13 -18.79 33.98 0.48
CA VAL A 13 -19.58 32.73 0.48
C VAL A 13 -18.97 31.72 -0.48
N VAL A 14 -18.61 32.12 -1.70
CA VAL A 14 -17.97 31.24 -2.68
C VAL A 14 -16.60 30.74 -2.18
N ALA A 15 -15.79 31.60 -1.57
CA ALA A 15 -14.51 31.18 -1.00
C ALA A 15 -14.71 30.17 0.15
N ALA A 16 -15.68 30.42 1.04
CA ALA A 16 -15.99 29.54 2.15
C ALA A 16 -16.48 28.16 1.69
N THR A 17 -17.33 28.10 0.65
CA THR A 17 -17.81 26.81 0.11
C THR A 17 -16.68 26.03 -0.56
N VAL A 18 -15.78 26.69 -1.29
CA VAL A 18 -14.60 26.04 -1.90
C VAL A 18 -13.67 25.49 -0.82
N ILE A 19 -13.36 26.27 0.24
CA ILE A 19 -12.51 25.83 1.34
C ILE A 19 -13.14 24.62 2.06
N ALA A 20 -14.45 24.68 2.35
CA ALA A 20 -15.17 23.59 2.98
C ALA A 20 -15.16 22.33 2.10
N ALA A 21 -15.37 22.46 0.79
CA ALA A 21 -15.32 21.32 -0.13
C ALA A 21 -13.93 20.67 -0.16
N VAL A 22 -12.85 21.46 -0.22
CA VAL A 22 -11.48 20.94 -0.18
C VAL A 22 -11.17 20.24 1.15
N TRP A 23 -11.66 20.79 2.27
CA TRP A 23 -11.53 20.16 3.59
C TRP A 23 -12.23 18.80 3.66
N VAL A 24 -13.43 18.68 3.06
CA VAL A 24 -14.21 17.44 3.06
C VAL A 24 -13.62 16.37 2.14
N ILE A 25 -13.13 16.75 0.95
CA ILE A 25 -12.54 15.81 -0.03
C ILE A 25 -11.14 15.34 0.41
N GLY A 26 -10.50 16.08 1.31
CA GLY A 26 -9.10 15.91 1.67
C GLY A 26 -8.17 16.65 0.70
N SER A 27 -6.95 16.93 1.13
CA SER A 27 -5.98 17.63 0.29
C SER A 27 -5.50 16.74 -0.86
N PRO A 28 -5.13 17.32 -2.01
CA PRO A 28 -4.50 16.57 -3.10
C PRO A 28 -3.28 15.75 -2.67
N SER A 29 -2.54 16.22 -1.66
CA SER A 29 -1.40 15.50 -1.08
C SER A 29 -1.85 14.21 -0.37
N ALA A 30 -2.92 14.26 0.43
CA ALA A 30 -3.43 13.09 1.13
C ALA A 30 -3.92 12.00 0.16
N GLN A 31 -4.60 12.40 -0.91
CA GLN A 31 -5.02 11.45 -1.96
C GLN A 31 -3.83 10.84 -2.69
N ARG A 32 -2.76 11.62 -2.92
CA ARG A 32 -1.51 11.11 -3.49
C ARG A 32 -0.85 10.08 -2.58
N ASP A 33 -0.81 10.32 -1.28
CA ASP A 33 -0.24 9.40 -0.29
C ASP A 33 -0.99 8.07 -0.25
N VAL A 34 -2.32 8.10 -0.30
CA VAL A 34 -3.15 6.88 -0.42
C VAL A 34 -2.80 6.09 -1.69
N ARG A 35 -2.66 6.75 -2.84
CA ARG A 35 -2.29 6.08 -4.11
C ARG A 35 -0.91 5.43 -4.06
N ILE A 36 0.05 6.09 -3.39
CA ILE A 36 1.40 5.55 -3.21
C ILE A 36 1.36 4.31 -2.32
N ASP A 37 0.62 4.36 -1.20
CA ASP A 37 0.46 3.21 -0.31
C ASP A 37 -0.24 2.03 -1.00
N GLN A 38 -1.25 2.29 -1.84
CA GLN A 38 -1.87 1.27 -2.70
C GLN A 38 -0.83 0.61 -3.62
N HIS A 39 0.06 1.38 -4.24
CA HIS A 39 1.11 0.83 -5.10
C HIS A 39 2.11 -0.01 -4.30
N ARG A 40 2.52 0.44 -3.11
CA ARG A 40 3.37 -0.34 -2.20
C ARG A 40 2.73 -1.67 -1.84
N VAL A 41 1.43 -1.69 -1.52
CA VAL A 41 0.70 -2.92 -1.25
C VAL A 41 0.70 -3.85 -2.49
N GLN A 42 0.49 -3.32 -3.70
CA GLN A 42 0.54 -4.10 -4.93
C GLN A 42 1.93 -4.73 -5.16
N ASP A 43 3.00 -3.97 -4.94
CA ASP A 43 4.37 -4.48 -5.04
C ASP A 43 4.62 -5.62 -4.03
N LEU A 44 4.23 -5.43 -2.77
CA LEU A 44 4.37 -6.47 -1.73
C LEU A 44 3.53 -7.72 -2.04
N GLN A 45 2.33 -7.56 -2.60
CA GLN A 45 1.49 -8.66 -3.05
C GLN A 45 2.17 -9.45 -4.17
N GLN A 46 2.74 -8.75 -5.15
CA GLN A 46 3.47 -9.37 -6.25
C GLN A 46 4.72 -10.11 -5.74
N ILE A 47 5.49 -9.51 -4.83
CA ILE A 47 6.62 -10.16 -4.17
C ILE A 47 6.15 -11.45 -3.47
N GLY A 48 5.05 -11.39 -2.71
CA GLY A 48 4.48 -12.55 -2.02
C GLY A 48 4.11 -13.69 -2.98
N GLN A 49 3.51 -13.38 -4.13
CA GLN A 49 3.17 -14.38 -5.16
C GLN A 49 4.40 -15.05 -5.77
N LEU A 50 5.49 -14.30 -5.96
CA LEU A 50 6.75 -14.85 -6.47
C LEU A 50 7.49 -15.67 -5.41
N LEU A 51 7.43 -15.27 -4.14
CA LEU A 51 7.92 -16.08 -3.02
C LEU A 51 7.17 -17.41 -2.93
N ASP A 52 5.84 -17.39 -3.11
CA ASP A 52 5.01 -18.60 -3.18
C ASP A 52 5.41 -19.51 -4.33
N LEU A 53 5.63 -18.94 -5.53
CA LEU A 53 6.07 -19.71 -6.70
C LEU A 53 7.45 -20.33 -6.46
N TYR A 54 8.41 -19.53 -6.01
CA TYR A 54 9.76 -19.99 -5.68
C TYR A 54 9.75 -21.12 -4.65
N ALA A 55 8.95 -20.97 -3.58
CA ALA A 55 8.85 -21.98 -2.52
C ALA A 55 8.19 -23.28 -2.99
N ARG A 56 7.30 -23.23 -3.99
CA ARG A 56 6.72 -24.44 -4.61
C ARG A 56 7.72 -25.15 -5.51
N GLU A 57 8.54 -24.41 -6.24
CA GLU A 57 9.52 -24.96 -7.20
C GLU A 57 10.78 -25.50 -6.52
N HIS A 58 11.25 -24.84 -5.46
CA HIS A 58 12.53 -25.13 -4.81
C HIS A 58 12.41 -25.77 -3.42
N ASP A 59 11.18 -25.93 -2.92
CA ASP A 59 10.87 -26.39 -1.56
C ASP A 59 11.54 -25.58 -0.43
N ARG A 60 11.90 -24.33 -0.73
CA ARG A 60 12.53 -23.37 0.20
C ARG A 60 12.27 -21.94 -0.25
N LEU A 61 12.41 -21.00 0.67
CA LEU A 61 12.41 -19.58 0.34
C LEU A 61 13.74 -19.12 -0.32
N PRO A 62 13.72 -18.06 -1.15
CA PRO A 62 14.95 -17.47 -1.67
C PRO A 62 15.72 -16.75 -0.57
N PRO A 63 17.06 -16.62 -0.69
CA PRO A 63 17.87 -15.92 0.29
C PRO A 63 17.62 -14.41 0.30
N ASP A 64 17.21 -13.83 -0.84
CA ASP A 64 16.94 -12.40 -1.01
C ASP A 64 15.96 -12.14 -2.16
N LEU A 65 15.45 -10.91 -2.25
CA LEU A 65 14.58 -10.49 -3.35
C LEU A 65 15.31 -10.39 -4.69
N GLN A 66 16.64 -10.25 -4.68
CA GLN A 66 17.43 -10.19 -5.92
C GLN A 66 17.45 -11.54 -6.64
N THR A 67 17.34 -12.63 -5.89
CA THR A 67 17.21 -13.99 -6.42
C THR A 67 15.92 -14.12 -7.22
N LEU A 68 14.81 -13.54 -6.74
CA LEU A 68 13.56 -13.46 -7.50
C LEU A 68 13.72 -12.59 -8.75
N ALA A 69 14.34 -11.42 -8.61
CA ALA A 69 14.54 -10.49 -9.73
C ALA A 69 15.40 -11.04 -10.87
N ARG A 70 16.25 -12.04 -10.59
CA ARG A 70 17.07 -12.72 -11.60
C ARG A 70 16.36 -13.92 -12.26
N GLN A 71 15.18 -14.32 -11.78
CA GLN A 71 14.48 -15.45 -12.39
C GLN A 71 14.00 -15.11 -13.80
N PRO A 72 14.20 -16.00 -14.80
CA PRO A 72 13.78 -15.76 -16.17
C PRO A 72 12.29 -15.47 -16.27
N GLY A 73 11.93 -14.40 -16.98
CA GLY A 73 10.53 -14.03 -17.22
C GLY A 73 9.82 -13.36 -16.02
N GLN A 74 10.48 -13.22 -14.88
CA GLN A 74 9.91 -12.50 -13.74
C GLN A 74 10.32 -11.03 -13.76
N ARG A 75 9.36 -10.16 -13.46
CA ARG A 75 9.61 -8.75 -13.13
C ARG A 75 9.06 -8.53 -11.74
N VAL A 76 9.91 -8.07 -10.82
CA VAL A 76 9.53 -7.79 -9.44
C VAL A 76 10.08 -6.44 -9.04
N ALA A 77 9.20 -5.60 -8.49
CA ALA A 77 9.59 -4.35 -7.88
C ALA A 77 10.19 -4.64 -6.50
N ILE A 78 11.51 -4.55 -6.37
CA ILE A 78 12.22 -4.78 -5.10
C ILE A 78 12.49 -3.48 -4.32
N ALA A 79 12.08 -2.35 -4.87
CA ALA A 79 12.25 -1.03 -4.29
C ALA A 79 11.00 -0.20 -4.52
N ASP A 80 10.74 0.70 -3.58
CA ASP A 80 9.66 1.68 -3.62
C ASP A 80 9.85 2.61 -4.82
N PRO A 81 8.82 2.79 -5.67
CA PRO A 81 8.93 3.60 -6.89
C PRO A 81 8.97 5.12 -6.64
N VAL A 82 8.70 5.57 -5.43
CA VAL A 82 8.66 7.00 -5.08
C VAL A 82 10.01 7.48 -4.56
N ASP A 83 10.60 6.73 -3.63
CA ASP A 83 11.86 7.13 -2.97
C ASP A 83 13.05 6.20 -3.27
N GLY A 84 12.81 5.09 -3.98
CA GLY A 84 13.85 4.11 -4.31
C GLY A 84 14.30 3.25 -3.13
N ALA A 85 13.66 3.36 -1.96
CA ALA A 85 14.02 2.57 -0.80
C ALA A 85 13.70 1.08 -1.06
N PRO A 86 14.63 0.15 -0.76
CA PRO A 86 14.38 -1.26 -0.96
C PRO A 86 13.26 -1.76 -0.05
N TYR A 87 12.36 -2.59 -0.59
CA TYR A 87 11.43 -3.35 0.25
C TYR A 87 12.21 -4.33 1.13
N VAL A 88 11.77 -4.48 2.37
CA VAL A 88 12.43 -5.39 3.31
C VAL A 88 11.78 -6.75 3.21
N TYR A 89 12.61 -7.76 2.99
CA TYR A 89 12.25 -9.17 3.04
C TYR A 89 13.13 -9.87 4.06
N GLU A 90 12.51 -10.68 4.91
CA GLU A 90 13.19 -11.49 5.91
C GLU A 90 12.61 -12.90 5.93
N ALA A 91 13.45 -13.91 5.72
CA ALA A 91 13.06 -15.30 5.92
C ALA A 91 13.04 -15.62 7.42
N LEU A 92 11.88 -16.00 7.95
CA LEU A 92 11.65 -16.32 9.37
C LEU A 92 11.63 -17.84 9.65
N GLY A 93 11.86 -18.65 8.62
CA GLY A 93 11.87 -20.11 8.68
C GLY A 93 11.84 -20.72 7.28
N ALA A 94 11.55 -22.02 7.19
CA ALA A 94 11.56 -22.74 5.91
C ALA A 94 10.55 -22.19 4.88
N ARG A 95 9.36 -21.79 5.37
CA ARG A 95 8.28 -21.21 4.55
C ARG A 95 7.69 -19.93 5.12
N ARG A 96 8.13 -19.47 6.29
CA ARG A 96 7.65 -18.21 6.88
C ARG A 96 8.57 -17.08 6.47
N TYR A 97 7.98 -15.95 6.11
CA TYR A 97 8.70 -14.75 5.74
C TYR A 97 7.97 -13.50 6.22
N ARG A 98 8.68 -12.38 6.18
CA ARG A 98 8.17 -11.06 6.48
C ARG A 98 8.47 -10.12 5.33
N LEU A 99 7.49 -9.30 4.97
CA LEU A 99 7.61 -8.20 4.03
C LEU A 99 7.31 -6.88 4.72
N CYS A 100 8.16 -5.88 4.58
CA CYS A 100 7.92 -4.57 5.16
C CYS A 100 8.08 -3.43 4.14
N ALA A 101 7.26 -2.41 4.33
CA ALA A 101 7.35 -1.12 3.66
C ALA A 101 7.10 0.01 4.66
N ARG A 102 7.25 1.25 4.20
CA ARG A 102 6.82 2.44 4.94
C ARG A 102 5.57 2.98 4.26
N PHE A 103 4.52 3.23 5.03
CA PHE A 103 3.25 3.75 4.55
C PHE A 103 3.03 5.17 5.08
N ALA A 104 2.35 6.00 4.30
CA ALA A 104 1.99 7.35 4.70
C ALA A 104 0.68 7.38 5.52
N THR A 105 -0.20 6.42 5.27
CA THR A 105 -1.57 6.37 5.79
C THR A 105 -1.80 5.18 6.73
N ASP A 106 -2.81 5.29 7.59
CA ASP A 106 -3.23 4.24 8.52
C ASP A 106 -4.56 3.64 8.05
N THR A 107 -4.46 2.60 7.23
CA THR A 107 -5.63 1.88 6.70
C THR A 107 -6.23 0.91 7.71
N ALA A 108 -5.49 0.58 8.77
CA ALA A 108 -6.02 -0.16 9.91
C ALA A 108 -7.03 0.68 10.73
N ARG A 109 -6.87 2.01 10.74
CA ARG A 109 -7.87 2.94 11.31
C ARG A 109 -8.90 3.42 10.31
N THR A 110 -8.46 3.78 9.10
CA THR A 110 -9.32 4.35 8.07
C THR A 110 -9.31 3.43 6.86
N ARG A 111 -10.28 2.52 6.81
CA ARG A 111 -10.34 1.50 5.76
C ARG A 111 -10.35 2.14 4.36
N ASP A 112 -9.44 1.66 3.52
CA ASP A 112 -9.43 1.91 2.09
C ASP A 112 -9.96 0.67 1.36
N ALA A 113 -11.05 0.82 0.60
CA ALA A 113 -11.67 -0.30 -0.11
C ALA A 113 -10.78 -0.91 -1.21
N ALA A 114 -9.74 -0.20 -1.67
CA ALA A 114 -8.79 -0.72 -2.64
C ALA A 114 -7.72 -1.63 -2.02
N ILE A 115 -7.56 -1.60 -0.68
CA ILE A 115 -6.58 -2.42 0.04
C ILE A 115 -7.34 -3.54 0.75
N PRO A 116 -7.07 -4.82 0.42
CA PRO A 116 -7.65 -5.95 1.13
C PRO A 116 -7.29 -5.92 2.61
N ASP A 117 -8.20 -6.38 3.47
CA ASP A 117 -8.02 -6.33 4.92
C ASP A 117 -6.71 -7.01 5.40
N GLU A 118 -6.28 -8.09 4.73
CA GLU A 118 -5.03 -8.76 5.10
C GLU A 118 -3.77 -7.92 4.85
N TRP A 119 -3.88 -6.85 4.05
CA TRP A 119 -2.84 -5.87 3.74
C TRP A 119 -3.09 -4.52 4.42
N SER A 120 -4.03 -4.44 5.36
CA SER A 120 -4.21 -3.24 6.20
C SER A 120 -2.92 -2.94 6.98
N HIS A 121 -2.57 -1.66 7.06
CA HIS A 121 -1.33 -1.19 7.66
C HIS A 121 -1.55 0.08 8.47
N GLY A 122 -0.66 0.30 9.44
CA GLY A 122 -0.52 1.60 10.10
C GLY A 122 0.39 2.54 9.31
N ALA A 123 0.30 3.84 9.61
CA ALA A 123 1.26 4.81 9.09
C ALA A 123 2.68 4.54 9.64
N GLY A 124 3.70 4.81 8.84
CA GLY A 124 5.09 4.51 9.14
C GLY A 124 5.51 3.12 8.69
N ARG A 125 6.54 2.55 9.33
CA ARG A 125 7.05 1.22 8.99
C ARG A 125 6.05 0.16 9.44
N HIS A 126 5.57 -0.65 8.51
CA HIS A 126 4.68 -1.78 8.79
C HIS A 126 5.22 -3.06 8.14
N CYS A 127 5.00 -4.20 8.79
CA CYS A 127 5.49 -5.50 8.35
C CYS A 127 4.36 -6.53 8.33
N PHE A 128 4.39 -7.38 7.31
CA PHE A 128 3.43 -8.43 7.07
C PHE A 128 4.14 -9.78 7.18
N ASP A 129 3.81 -10.52 8.23
CA ASP A 129 4.26 -11.90 8.39
C ASP A 129 3.35 -12.81 7.55
N ARG A 130 3.98 -13.71 6.79
CA ARG A 130 3.32 -14.56 5.79
C ARG A 130 3.97 -15.95 5.77
N GLU A 131 3.26 -16.89 5.19
CA GLU A 131 3.73 -18.25 5.00
C GLU A 131 3.52 -18.67 3.54
N ALA A 132 4.60 -19.08 2.90
CA ALA A 132 4.61 -19.47 1.51
C ALA A 132 3.88 -20.79 1.29
N GLY A 133 3.05 -20.85 0.25
CA GLY A 133 2.33 -22.07 -0.14
C GLY A 133 1.10 -22.39 0.72
N ARG A 134 0.68 -21.50 1.63
CA ARG A 134 -0.63 -21.61 2.29
C ARG A 134 -1.71 -21.31 1.27
N ARG A 135 -2.42 -22.34 0.82
CA ARG A 135 -3.58 -22.23 -0.07
C ARG A 135 -4.59 -21.25 0.57
N ARG A 136 -5.06 -20.23 -0.16
CA ARG A 136 -6.03 -19.20 0.30
C ARG A 136 -7.46 -19.78 0.53
N ASP A 137 -7.56 -21.05 0.92
CA ASP A 137 -8.81 -21.79 1.06
C ASP A 137 -8.98 -22.21 2.54
N ALA A 138 -9.07 -21.25 3.45
CA ALA A 138 -9.41 -21.55 4.85
C ALA A 138 -10.05 -20.37 5.61
N VAL A 139 -10.68 -19.42 4.91
CA VAL A 139 -11.55 -18.40 5.55
C VAL A 139 -12.93 -18.41 4.88
N HIS A 140 -13.45 -19.61 4.61
CA HIS A 140 -14.89 -19.86 4.50
C HIS A 140 -15.13 -21.37 4.63
N ALA A 141 -15.11 -21.87 5.86
CA ALA A 141 -15.81 -23.11 6.21
C ALA A 141 -16.93 -22.69 7.19
N PRO A 142 -18.14 -23.28 7.05
CA PRO A 142 -19.41 -22.70 7.49
C PRO A 142 -19.53 -22.41 8.98
#